data_AF-A0A9D5IQK2-F1
#
_entry.id   AF-A0A9D5IQK2-F1
#
_cell.length_a   1.000
_cell.length_b   1.000
_cell.length_c   1.000
_cell.angle_alpha   90.00
_cell.angle_beta   90.00
_cell.angle_gamma   90.00
#
_symmetry.space_group_name_H-M   'P 1'
#
loop_
_entity.id
_entity.type
_entity.pdbx_description
1 polymer ?
#
loop_
_entity_poly.entity_id
_entity_poly.type
_entity_poly.pdbx_seq_one_letter_code
_entity_poly.pdbx_strand_id
1 'polypeptide(L)'
;MKLELKNSLSVKLLRVVLLSALIVGVVLSCAQIVFDAYKTRQAVAGDAERILDMFRDPSTQAVYSLDREMGMQVIEGLFQDEAVRQASIGHPNEAMLAQKSRELQHSSSRWLTDLILGQERTFTTQLVGRGPYSEYYGDLSITLDTATYGEGF
;
A
#
# COMPACT_ATOMS: atom_id res chain seq x y z
N MET A 1 -30.40 -24.76 -52.18
CA MET A 1 -29.12 -25.16 -51.56
C MET A 1 -29.39 -25.47 -50.10
N LYS A 2 -29.54 -26.75 -49.75
CA LYS A 2 -29.85 -27.17 -48.37
C LYS A 2 -28.53 -27.20 -47.59
N LEU A 3 -28.36 -26.27 -46.65
CA LEU A 3 -27.31 -26.39 -45.62
C LEU A 3 -27.72 -27.53 -44.69
N GLU A 4 -27.33 -28.73 -45.09
CA GLU A 4 -27.46 -29.95 -44.31
C GLU A 4 -26.85 -29.72 -42.92
N LEU A 5 -27.62 -30.02 -41.88
CA LEU A 5 -27.28 -29.99 -40.45
C LEU A 5 -26.22 -31.05 -40.08
N LYS A 6 -25.24 -31.29 -40.96
CA LYS A 6 -24.07 -32.15 -40.73
C LYS A 6 -23.04 -31.49 -39.78
N ASN A 7 -23.30 -30.25 -39.38
CA ASN A 7 -22.41 -29.41 -38.56
C ASN A 7 -22.70 -29.49 -37.05
N SER A 8 -23.70 -30.27 -36.60
CA SER A 8 -24.08 -30.37 -35.18
C SER A 8 -22.91 -30.86 -34.29
N LEU A 9 -22.14 -31.84 -34.77
CA LEU A 9 -21.00 -32.38 -34.01
C LEU A 9 -19.84 -31.38 -33.92
N SER A 10 -19.49 -30.73 -35.04
CA SER A 10 -18.44 -29.71 -35.09
C SER A 10 -18.79 -28.48 -34.24
N VAL A 11 -20.05 -28.05 -34.25
CA VAL A 11 -20.54 -26.95 -33.40
C VAL A 11 -20.51 -27.34 -31.91
N LYS A 12 -20.84 -28.60 -31.57
CA LYS A 12 -20.72 -29.11 -30.20
C LYS A 12 -19.26 -29.14 -29.75
N LEU A 13 -18.36 -29.65 -30.59
CA LEU A 13 -16.93 -29.68 -30.30
C LEU A 13 -16.37 -28.26 -30.12
N LEU A 14 -16.68 -27.36 -31.04
CA LEU A 14 -16.29 -25.96 -30.97
C LEU A 14 -16.79 -25.30 -29.67
N ARG A 15 -18.04 -25.55 -29.26
CA ARG A 15 -18.59 -25.01 -28.02
C ARG A 15 -17.86 -25.54 -26.79
N VAL A 16 -17.52 -26.83 -26.75
CA VAL A 16 -16.76 -27.43 -25.64
C VAL A 16 -15.36 -26.82 -25.57
N VAL A 17 -14.68 -26.69 -26.71
CA VAL A 17 -13.35 -26.08 -26.77
C VAL A 17 -13.40 -24.62 -26.30
N LEU A 18 -14.34 -23.83 -26.79
CA LEU A 18 -14.51 -22.43 -26.37
C LEU A 18 -14.84 -22.30 -24.88
N LEU A 19 -15.73 -23.14 -24.34
CA LEU A 19 -16.04 -23.14 -22.92
C LEU A 19 -14.84 -23.55 -22.07
N SER A 20 -14.07 -24.55 -22.50
CA SER A 20 -12.85 -24.95 -21.80
C SER A 20 -11.80 -23.83 -21.81
N ALA A 21 -11.60 -23.17 -22.95
CA ALA A 21 -10.68 -22.06 -23.08
C ALA A 21 -11.12 -20.87 -22.20
N LEU A 22 -12.42 -20.58 -22.14
CA LEU A 22 -12.98 -19.56 -21.27
C LEU A 22 -12.72 -19.87 -19.79
N ILE A 23 -13.00 -21.11 -19.34
CA ILE A 23 -12.78 -21.53 -17.95
C ILE A 23 -11.29 -21.42 -17.59
N VAL A 24 -10.40 -21.91 -18.46
CA VAL A 24 -8.95 -21.81 -18.24
C VAL A 24 -8.53 -20.34 -18.17
N GLY A 25 -9.04 -19.49 -19.07
CA GLY A 25 -8.78 -18.05 -19.04
C GLY A 25 -9.20 -17.41 -17.71
N VAL A 26 -10.42 -17.69 -17.24
CA VAL A 26 -10.95 -17.16 -15.96
C VAL A 26 -10.09 -17.61 -14.78
N VAL A 27 -9.70 -18.88 -14.73
CA VAL A 27 -8.85 -19.41 -13.65
C VAL A 27 -7.47 -18.75 -13.66
N LEU A 28 -6.85 -18.61 -14.83
CA LEU A 28 -5.56 -17.95 -14.96
C LEU A 28 -5.63 -16.47 -14.58
N SER A 29 -6.65 -15.74 -15.04
CA SER A 29 -6.86 -14.34 -14.66
C SER A 29 -7.04 -14.18 -13.16
N CYS A 30 -7.80 -15.07 -12.51
CA CYS A 30 -7.96 -15.05 -11.06
C CYS A 30 -6.61 -15.29 -10.34
N ALA A 31 -5.83 -16.26 -10.80
CA ALA A 31 -4.50 -16.53 -10.25
C ALA A 31 -3.54 -15.35 -10.44
N GLN A 32 -3.58 -14.68 -11.60
CA GLN A 32 -2.79 -13.48 -11.89
C GLN A 32 -3.14 -12.34 -10.93
N ILE A 33 -4.43 -12.03 -10.76
CA ILE A 33 -4.89 -10.97 -9.85
C ILE A 33 -4.39 -11.22 -8.43
N VAL A 34 -4.45 -12.46 -7.94
CA VAL A 34 -3.97 -12.82 -6.59
C VAL A 34 -2.44 -12.65 -6.48
N PHE A 35 -1.70 -13.02 -7.52
CA PHE A 35 -0.25 -12.88 -7.52
C PHE A 35 0.20 -11.42 -7.57
N ASP A 36 -0.44 -10.62 -8.42
CA ASP A 36 -0.15 -9.20 -8.55
C ASP A 36 -0.54 -8.45 -7.27
N ALA A 37 -1.66 -8.81 -6.64
CA ALA A 37 -2.03 -8.35 -5.31
C ALA A 37 -0.94 -8.59 -4.25
N TYR A 38 -0.36 -9.80 -4.24
CA TYR A 38 0.70 -10.15 -3.31
C TYR A 38 1.97 -9.32 -3.55
N LYS A 39 2.33 -9.09 -4.82
CA LYS A 39 3.45 -8.21 -5.19
C LYS A 39 3.19 -6.77 -4.76
N THR A 40 2.01 -6.23 -5.02
CA THR A 40 1.67 -4.85 -4.63
C THR A 40 1.72 -4.69 -3.12
N ARG A 41 1.26 -5.67 -2.34
CA ARG A 41 1.39 -5.65 -0.87
C ARG A 41 2.85 -5.55 -0.40
N GLN A 42 3.78 -6.23 -1.09
CA GLN A 42 5.21 -6.11 -0.79
C GLN A 42 5.77 -4.76 -1.22
N ALA A 43 5.34 -4.23 -2.37
CA ALA A 43 5.74 -2.91 -2.83
C ALA A 43 5.35 -1.82 -1.81
N VAL A 44 4.11 -1.84 -1.30
CA VAL A 44 3.64 -0.92 -0.26
C VAL A 44 4.53 -0.98 0.99
N ALA A 45 4.90 -2.19 1.44
CA ALA A 45 5.76 -2.35 2.61
C ALA A 45 7.19 -1.84 2.34
N GLY A 46 7.76 -2.15 1.18
CA GLY A 46 9.10 -1.69 0.81
C GLY A 46 9.18 -0.18 0.62
N ASP A 47 8.12 0.45 0.09
CA ASP A 47 8.04 1.91 -0.02
C ASP A 47 7.92 2.55 1.36
N ALA A 48 7.09 2.00 2.24
CA ALA A 48 6.98 2.46 3.62
C ALA A 48 8.32 2.38 4.37
N GLU A 49 9.04 1.26 4.26
CA GLU A 49 10.38 1.10 4.84
C GLU A 49 11.35 2.15 4.31
N ARG A 50 11.38 2.37 2.99
CA ARG A 50 12.23 3.38 2.36
C ARG A 50 11.92 4.80 2.86
N ILE A 51 10.63 5.13 2.97
CA ILE A 51 10.18 6.42 3.51
C ILE A 51 10.62 6.56 4.97
N LEU A 52 10.34 5.56 5.80
CA LEU A 52 10.71 5.56 7.22
C LEU A 52 12.22 5.72 7.40
N ASP A 53 13.04 5.00 6.64
CA ASP A 53 14.50 5.10 6.70
C ASP A 53 15.00 6.49 6.33
N MET A 54 14.45 7.10 5.27
CA MET A 54 14.82 8.44 4.83
C MET A 54 14.49 9.53 5.86
N PHE A 55 13.40 9.37 6.59
CA PHE A 55 12.93 10.34 7.58
C PHE A 55 13.28 9.99 9.03
N ARG A 56 13.91 8.84 9.28
CA ARG A 56 14.28 8.38 10.63
C ARG A 56 15.24 9.34 11.33
N ASP A 57 16.33 9.71 10.67
CA ASP A 57 17.34 10.61 11.24
C ASP A 57 16.79 12.01 11.57
N PRO A 58 16.12 12.73 10.65
CA PRO A 58 15.58 14.04 10.97
C PRO A 58 14.44 13.96 12.02
N SER A 59 13.66 12.88 12.04
CA SER A 59 12.66 12.66 13.11
C SER A 59 13.32 12.43 14.46
N THR A 60 14.39 11.63 14.50
CA THR A 60 15.15 11.37 15.73
C THR A 60 15.72 12.66 16.29
N GLN A 61 16.26 13.51 15.42
CA GLN A 61 16.79 14.82 15.82
C GLN A 61 15.68 15.71 16.38
N ALA A 62 14.52 15.79 15.72
CA ALA A 62 13.39 16.60 16.20
C ALA A 62 12.90 16.17 17.59
N VAL A 63 12.77 14.86 17.85
CA VAL A 63 12.38 14.35 19.17
C VAL A 63 13.46 14.59 20.20
N TYR A 64 14.72 14.31 19.88
CA TYR A 64 15.83 14.54 20.80
C TYR A 64 15.96 16.01 21.22
N SER A 65 15.76 16.95 20.29
CA SER A 65 15.78 18.38 20.59
C SER A 65 14.45 18.93 21.13
N LEU A 66 13.41 18.09 21.23
CA LEU A 66 12.04 18.49 21.54
C LEU A 66 11.55 19.65 20.64
N ASP A 67 12.02 19.67 19.39
CA ASP A 67 11.75 20.74 18.43
C ASP A 67 10.51 20.39 17.61
N ARG A 68 9.38 20.97 18.03
CA ARG A 68 8.10 20.79 17.35
C ARG A 68 8.09 21.36 15.93
N GLU A 69 8.80 22.45 15.66
CA GLU A 69 8.85 23.04 14.32
C GLU A 69 9.61 22.13 13.37
N MET A 70 10.77 21.61 13.80
CA MET A 70 11.53 20.61 13.06
C MET A 70 10.70 19.34 12.81
N GLY A 71 9.99 18.85 13.83
CA GLY A 71 9.09 17.71 13.69
C GLY A 71 8.00 17.95 12.64
N MET A 72 7.39 19.13 12.63
CA MET A 72 6.37 19.48 11.63
C MET A 72 6.95 19.59 10.21
N GLN A 73 8.16 20.12 10.04
CA GLN A 73 8.84 20.16 8.74
C GLN A 73 9.09 18.75 8.18
N VAL A 74 9.47 17.80 9.04
CA VAL A 74 9.60 16.39 8.66
C VAL A 74 8.27 15.81 8.21
N ILE A 75 7.20 16.04 8.98
CA ILE A 75 5.85 15.63 8.63
C ILE A 75 5.39 16.25 7.30
N GLU A 76 5.73 17.51 7.02
CA GLU A 76 5.42 18.16 5.74
C GLU A 76 6.16 17.54 4.56
N GLY A 77 7.42 17.11 4.77
CA GLY A 77 8.19 16.33 3.80
C GLY A 77 7.54 14.98 3.51
N LEU A 78 7.09 14.26 4.54
CA LEU A 78 6.35 12.99 4.40
C LEU A 78 5.05 13.16 3.60
N PHE A 79 4.36 14.29 3.79
CA PHE A 79 3.09 14.57 3.10
C PHE A 79 3.22 14.94 1.62
N GLN A 80 4.45 15.12 1.11
CA GLN A 80 4.69 15.26 -0.33
C GLN A 80 4.33 13.98 -1.10
N ASP A 81 4.38 12.82 -0.45
CA ASP A 81 3.90 11.57 -1.00
C ASP A 81 2.38 11.48 -0.81
N GLU A 82 1.60 11.38 -1.90
CA GLU A 82 0.14 11.32 -1.85
C GLU A 82 -0.40 10.09 -1.11
N ALA A 83 0.37 9.00 -1.05
CA ALA A 83 -0.02 7.80 -0.33
C ALA A 83 -0.03 7.99 1.19
N VAL A 84 0.73 8.95 1.74
CA VAL A 84 0.85 9.13 3.21
C VAL A 84 -0.40 9.79 3.79
N ARG A 85 -1.41 9.02 4.22
CA ARG A 85 -2.62 9.58 4.83
C ARG A 85 -2.34 10.24 6.19
N GLN A 86 -1.53 9.61 7.03
CA GLN A 86 -1.22 10.10 8.37
C GLN A 86 0.26 9.91 8.66
N ALA A 87 0.85 10.85 9.38
CA ALA A 87 2.18 10.69 9.97
C ALA A 87 2.23 11.30 11.36
N SER A 88 3.03 10.70 12.24
CA SER A 88 3.25 11.18 13.61
C SER A 88 4.65 10.88 14.09
N ILE A 89 5.20 11.79 14.88
CA ILE A 89 6.50 11.70 15.54
C ILE A 89 6.27 11.94 17.03
N GLY A 90 6.70 11.02 17.89
CA GLY A 90 6.62 11.18 19.35
C GLY A 90 6.58 9.86 20.11
N HIS A 91 6.46 9.94 21.43
CA HIS A 91 6.35 8.75 22.26
C HIS A 91 4.88 8.30 22.38
N PRO A 92 4.53 7.01 22.15
CA PRO A 92 3.15 6.52 22.19
C PRO A 92 2.36 6.80 23.48
N ASN A 93 3.04 7.04 24.59
CA ASN A 93 2.45 7.24 25.91
C ASN A 93 2.36 8.73 26.30
N GLU A 94 2.78 9.63 25.41
CA GLU A 94 2.85 11.07 25.65
C GLU A 94 2.15 11.83 24.53
N ALA A 95 2.10 13.16 24.65
CA ALA A 95 1.66 13.99 23.55
C ALA A 95 2.63 13.86 22.37
N MET A 96 2.10 13.61 21.17
CA MET A 96 2.91 13.58 19.95
C MET A 96 3.62 14.92 19.75
N LEU A 97 4.91 14.88 19.40
CA LEU A 97 5.69 16.07 19.07
C LEU A 97 5.10 16.75 17.84
N ALA A 98 4.89 15.98 16.78
CA ALA A 98 4.32 16.43 15.52
C ALA A 98 3.41 15.36 14.94
N GLN A 99 2.28 15.77 14.38
CA GLN A 99 1.36 14.86 13.70
C GLN A 99 0.56 15.61 12.63
N LYS A 100 0.21 14.89 11.56
CA LYS A 100 -0.68 15.38 10.51
C LYS A 100 -1.46 14.22 9.92
N SER A 101 -2.67 14.52 9.46
CA SER A 101 -3.53 13.58 8.75
C SER A 101 -4.25 14.29 7.60
N ARG A 102 -4.55 13.56 6.53
CA ARG A 102 -5.48 13.96 5.47
C ARG A 102 -6.60 12.94 5.34
N GLU A 103 -7.63 13.31 4.59
CA GLU A 103 -8.75 12.43 4.28
C GLU A 103 -8.31 11.30 3.32
N LEU A 104 -9.05 10.19 3.35
CA LEU A 104 -8.86 9.08 2.43
C LEU A 104 -9.14 9.53 0.98
N GLN A 105 -8.34 9.04 0.05
CA GLN A 105 -8.53 9.37 -1.36
C GLN A 105 -9.73 8.61 -1.94
N HIS A 106 -10.50 9.29 -2.77
CA HIS A 106 -11.60 8.67 -3.50
C HIS A 106 -11.08 8.02 -4.78
N SER A 107 -11.18 6.69 -4.86
CA SER A 107 -10.87 5.94 -6.09
C SER A 107 -12.01 5.00 -6.44
N SER A 108 -12.30 4.88 -7.75
CA SER A 108 -13.32 3.96 -8.26
C SER A 108 -12.93 2.49 -8.10
N SER A 109 -11.63 2.18 -8.02
CA SER A 109 -11.10 0.84 -7.77
C SER A 109 -11.03 0.48 -6.28
N ARG A 110 -11.43 1.40 -5.38
CA ARG A 110 -11.33 1.23 -3.92
C ARG A 110 -12.02 -0.04 -3.41
N TRP A 111 -13.16 -0.43 -3.99
CA TRP A 111 -13.87 -1.65 -3.60
C TRP A 111 -13.02 -2.92 -3.78
N LEU A 112 -12.16 -2.94 -4.80
CA LEU A 112 -11.28 -4.07 -5.10
C LEU A 112 -9.98 -3.95 -4.31
N THR A 113 -9.38 -2.76 -4.26
CA THR A 113 -8.12 -2.54 -3.53
C THR A 113 -8.32 -2.74 -2.03
N ASP A 114 -9.41 -2.26 -1.45
CA ASP A 114 -9.69 -2.44 -0.02
C ASP A 114 -9.88 -3.93 0.32
N LEU A 115 -10.53 -4.70 -0.57
CA LEU A 115 -10.70 -6.15 -0.42
C LEU A 115 -9.35 -6.88 -0.48
N ILE A 116 -8.47 -6.43 -1.37
CA ILE A 116 -7.23 -7.11 -1.71
C ILE A 116 -6.04 -6.64 -0.87
N LEU A 117 -5.96 -5.40 -0.42
CA LEU A 117 -4.80 -4.81 0.28
C LEU A 117 -5.13 -4.37 1.72
N GLY A 118 -6.41 -4.22 2.04
CA GLY A 118 -6.88 -3.44 3.18
C GLY A 118 -6.97 -1.96 2.83
N GLN A 119 -7.74 -1.18 3.60
CA GLN A 119 -8.02 0.23 3.31
C GLN A 119 -6.81 1.15 3.57
N GLU A 120 -6.06 0.84 4.62
CA GLU A 120 -4.87 1.57 5.05
C GLU A 120 -3.85 0.60 5.62
N ARG A 121 -2.58 0.99 5.62
CA ARG A 121 -1.52 0.25 6.32
C ARG A 121 -0.61 1.19 7.10
N THR A 122 -0.41 0.88 8.37
CA THR A 122 0.45 1.66 9.27
C THR A 122 1.80 0.97 9.43
N PHE A 123 2.86 1.77 9.37
CA PHE A 123 4.24 1.36 9.53
C PHE A 123 4.92 2.28 10.54
N THR A 124 5.85 1.73 11.31
CA THR A 124 6.49 2.48 12.39
C THR A 124 7.96 2.10 12.49
N THR A 125 8.81 3.08 12.75
CA THR A 125 10.23 2.87 13.07
C THR A 125 10.59 3.59 14.37
N GLN A 126 11.49 2.97 15.14
CA GLN A 126 11.96 3.52 16.40
C GLN A 126 13.01 4.61 16.15
N LEU A 127 12.84 5.72 16.85
CA LEU A 127 13.76 6.85 16.90
C LEU A 127 14.71 6.64 18.06
N VAL A 128 15.97 6.33 17.74
CA VAL A 128 17.01 6.01 18.73
C VAL A 128 18.27 6.82 18.50
N GLY A 129 18.93 7.23 19.58
CA GLY A 129 20.17 8.01 19.52
C GLY A 129 21.34 7.27 18.87
N ARG A 130 22.25 8.02 18.23
CA ARG A 130 23.54 7.51 17.72
C ARG A 130 24.64 7.75 18.77
N GLY A 131 25.14 6.69 19.42
CA GLY A 131 26.16 6.74 20.48
C GLY A 131 26.14 5.43 21.29
N PRO A 132 27.08 5.16 22.23
CA PRO A 132 27.31 3.79 22.76
C PRO A 132 26.08 3.13 23.39
N TYR A 133 25.05 3.92 23.71
CA TYR A 133 23.75 3.45 24.15
C TYR A 133 22.68 3.92 23.15
N SER A 134 21.95 2.96 22.57
CA SER A 134 20.80 3.19 21.68
C SER A 134 19.58 3.59 22.52
N GLU A 135 19.59 4.78 23.08
CA GLU A 135 18.48 5.32 23.87
C GLU A 135 17.25 5.54 22.97
N TYR A 136 16.08 5.12 23.45
CA TYR A 136 14.81 5.26 22.76
C TYR A 136 14.21 6.63 23.07
N TYR A 137 13.89 7.39 22.02
CA TYR A 137 13.29 8.72 22.13
C TYR A 137 11.81 8.74 21.74
N GLY A 138 11.37 7.80 20.91
CA GLY A 138 9.99 7.72 20.43
C GLY A 138 9.88 6.97 19.12
N ASP A 139 8.77 7.16 18.43
CA ASP A 139 8.46 6.50 17.17
C ASP A 139 8.14 7.51 16.08
N LEU A 140 8.55 7.18 14.85
CA LEU A 140 8.00 7.75 13.62
C LEU A 140 7.01 6.73 13.07
N SER A 141 5.75 7.13 12.94
CA SER A 141 4.69 6.31 12.37
C SER A 141 4.11 6.98 11.13
N ILE A 142 3.89 6.19 10.07
CA ILE A 142 3.22 6.61 8.84
C ILE A 142 2.08 5.64 8.55
N THR A 143 0.97 6.16 8.03
CA THR A 143 -0.15 5.36 7.55
C THR A 143 -0.36 5.67 6.09
N LEU A 144 -0.24 4.65 5.25
CA LEU A 144 -0.41 4.72 3.81
C LEU A 144 -1.83 4.35 3.41
N ASP A 145 -2.45 5.17 2.55
CA ASP A 145 -3.68 4.83 1.83
C ASP A 145 -3.35 3.88 0.68
N THR A 146 -3.95 2.70 0.67
CA THR A 146 -3.66 1.68 -0.34
C THR A 146 -4.33 1.96 -1.68
N ALA A 147 -5.26 2.92 -1.74
CA ALA A 147 -5.99 3.25 -2.97
C ALA A 147 -5.06 3.79 -4.07
N THR A 148 -4.00 4.53 -3.73
CA THR A 148 -3.01 5.06 -4.68
C THR A 148 -2.19 3.94 -5.35
N TYR A 149 -1.96 2.84 -4.63
CA TYR A 149 -1.27 1.66 -5.16
C TYR A 149 -2.16 0.81 -6.10
N GLY A 150 -3.45 1.08 -6.11
CA GLY A 150 -4.43 0.42 -6.97
C GLY A 150 -4.53 0.98 -8.39
N GLU A 151 -3.99 2.16 -8.66
CA GLU A 151 -4.06 2.79 -9.98
C GLU A 151 -3.18 2.11 -11.04
N GLY A 152 -2.25 1.25 -10.61
CA GLY A 152 -1.36 0.48 -11.51
C GLY A 152 -1.96 -0.79 -12.10
N PHE A 153 -3.24 -1.10 -11.81
CA PHE A 153 -3.95 -2.30 -12.28
C PHE A 153 -4.88 -2.02 -13.47
#